data_AF-A0A2M8E8R5-F1
#
_entry.id   AF-A0A2M8E8R5-F1
#
_cell.length_a   1.000
_cell.length_b   1.000
_cell.length_c   1.000
_cell.angle_alpha   90.00
_cell.angle_beta   90.00
_cell.angle_gamma   90.00
#
_symmetry.space_group_name_H-M   'P 1'
#
loop_
_entity.id
_entity.type
_entity.pdbx_description
1 polymer ?
#
loop_
_entity_poly.entity_id
_entity_poly.type
_entity_poly.pdbx_seq_one_letter_code
_entity_poly.pdbx_strand_id
1 'polypeptide(L)'
;MPTLDWIFATVLLLSMALGGWRGLVYEVLSLVNWVAAFFLAQWLALEVSRWLPMSGASDLMRYAGGFVLVFIAAAVGGGLLVALIKKLTEAVGLRPIDRALGVAFGLARGVLLMLVATLVVSMTPLRNSVTWKESTGARVAAGVLSGLKPVLPQNMGRYLPA
;
A
#
# COMPACT_ATOMS: atom_id res chain seq x y z
N MET A 1 -23.18 -8.34 16.86
CA MET A 1 -22.18 -7.68 16.00
C MET A 1 -21.30 -8.76 15.40
N PRO A 2 -21.38 -9.01 14.08
CA PRO A 2 -20.58 -10.03 13.40
C PRO A 2 -19.09 -9.88 13.72
N THR A 3 -18.38 -10.99 13.91
CA THR A 3 -16.92 -10.99 14.20
C THR A 3 -16.11 -10.27 13.11
N LEU A 4 -16.58 -10.31 11.86
CA LEU A 4 -15.99 -9.58 10.74
C LEU A 4 -16.06 -8.06 10.88
N ASP A 5 -17.10 -7.52 11.52
CA ASP A 5 -17.21 -6.07 11.71
C ASP A 5 -16.16 -5.56 12.72
N TRP A 6 -15.80 -6.38 13.71
CA TRP A 6 -14.69 -6.09 14.62
C TRP A 6 -13.33 -6.13 13.91
N ILE A 7 -13.13 -7.05 12.97
CA ILE A 7 -11.90 -7.10 12.15
C ILE A 7 -11.79 -5.82 11.32
N PHE A 8 -12.86 -5.43 10.62
CA PHE A 8 -12.85 -4.20 9.84
C PHE A 8 -12.64 -2.97 10.71
N ALA A 9 -13.36 -2.84 11.83
CA ALA A 9 -13.15 -1.74 12.77
C ALA A 9 -11.69 -1.68 13.27
N THR A 10 -11.10 -2.82 13.61
CA THR A 10 -9.71 -2.91 14.04
C THR A 10 -8.75 -2.47 12.95
N VAL A 11 -8.94 -2.93 11.71
CA VAL A 11 -8.10 -2.51 10.57
C VAL A 11 -8.21 -1.00 10.35
N LEU A 12 -9.41 -0.44 10.40
CA LEU A 12 -9.64 1.00 10.22
C LEU A 12 -8.95 1.81 11.32
N LEU A 13 -9.17 1.44 12.59
CA LEU A 13 -8.60 2.11 13.74
C LEU A 13 -7.09 2.03 13.76
N LEU A 14 -6.51 0.85 13.47
CA LEU A 14 -5.07 0.69 13.35
C LEU A 14 -4.51 1.52 12.20
N SER A 15 -5.19 1.57 11.05
CA SER A 15 -4.72 2.37 9.92
C SER A 15 -4.73 3.87 10.24
N MET A 16 -5.79 4.36 10.88
CA MET A 16 -5.89 5.75 11.37
C MET A 16 -4.83 6.06 12.43
N ALA A 17 -4.64 5.17 13.41
CA ALA A 17 -3.66 5.36 14.48
C ALA A 17 -2.22 5.35 13.92
N LEU A 18 -1.91 4.45 12.99
CA LEU A 18 -0.62 4.40 12.32
C LEU A 18 -0.38 5.66 11.47
N GLY A 19 -1.39 6.12 10.72
CA GLY A 19 -1.30 7.35 9.94
C GLY A 19 -1.11 8.58 10.83
N GLY A 20 -1.84 8.67 11.94
CA GLY A 20 -1.66 9.73 12.94
C GLY A 20 -0.32 9.68 13.68
N TRP A 21 0.24 8.50 13.91
CA TRP A 21 1.56 8.34 14.53
C TRP A 21 2.69 8.73 13.55
N ARG A 22 2.59 8.26 12.31
CA ARG A 22 3.62 8.43 11.28
C ARG A 22 3.61 9.83 10.67
N GLY A 23 2.42 10.42 10.49
CA GLY A 23 2.21 11.67 9.77
C GLY A 23 2.03 11.49 8.27
N LEU A 24 1.23 12.35 7.63
CA LEU A 24 0.95 12.32 6.20
C LEU A 24 2.25 12.41 5.37
N VAL A 25 3.11 13.38 5.69
CA VAL A 25 4.34 13.66 4.95
C VAL A 25 5.20 12.41 4.88
N TYR A 26 5.36 11.71 5.99
CA TYR A 26 6.14 10.49 6.03
C TYR A 26 5.51 9.36 5.20
N GLU A 27 4.19 9.19 5.27
CA GLU A 27 3.51 8.15 4.49
C GLU A 27 3.56 8.40 2.98
N VAL A 28 3.26 9.62 2.54
CA VAL A 28 3.29 9.99 1.12
C VAL A 28 4.71 9.90 0.57
N LEU A 29 5.68 10.51 1.25
CA LEU A 29 7.07 10.46 0.79
C LEU A 29 7.66 9.05 0.83
N SER A 30 7.26 8.22 1.80
CA SER A 30 7.67 6.80 1.83
C SER A 30 7.12 6.02 0.62
N LEU A 31 5.90 6.29 0.19
CA LEU A 31 5.32 5.67 -1.00
C LEU A 31 6.03 6.15 -2.26
N VAL A 32 6.25 7.46 -2.39
CA VAL A 32 7.02 8.05 -3.49
C VAL A 32 8.44 7.46 -3.54
N ASN A 33 9.10 7.31 -2.40
CA ASN A 33 10.42 6.70 -2.31
C ASN A 33 10.44 5.25 -2.83
N TRP A 34 9.45 4.43 -2.45
CA TRP A 34 9.34 3.06 -2.95
C TRP A 34 9.19 3.01 -4.47
N VAL A 35 8.33 3.87 -5.03
CA VAL A 35 8.13 3.97 -6.49
C VAL A 35 9.40 4.47 -7.19
N ALA A 36 10.02 5.51 -6.68
CA ALA A 36 11.27 6.05 -7.21
C ALA A 36 12.41 5.02 -7.16
N ALA A 37 12.56 4.29 -6.04
CA ALA A 37 13.54 3.23 -5.90
C ALA A 37 13.32 2.10 -6.92
N PHE A 38 12.06 1.74 -7.20
CA PHE A 38 11.73 0.76 -8.23
C PHE A 38 12.18 1.21 -9.63
N PHE A 39 11.86 2.44 -10.03
CA PHE A 39 12.27 2.97 -11.34
C PHE A 39 13.79 3.13 -11.46
N LEU A 40 14.45 3.63 -10.42
CA LEU A 40 15.91 3.70 -10.37
C LEU A 40 16.55 2.32 -10.49
N ALA A 41 16.00 1.32 -9.80
CA ALA A 41 16.43 -0.06 -9.93
C ALA A 41 16.25 -0.58 -11.36
N GLN A 42 15.13 -0.30 -12.02
CA GLN A 42 14.96 -0.70 -13.43
C GLN A 42 15.99 -0.06 -14.37
N TRP A 43 16.35 1.20 -14.16
CA TRP A 43 17.32 1.89 -15.02
C TRP A 43 18.76 1.44 -14.79
N LEU A 44 19.16 1.24 -13.54
CA LEU A 44 20.55 0.98 -13.18
C LEU A 44 20.86 -0.51 -12.99
N ALA A 45 19.85 -1.39 -12.93
CA ALA A 45 20.05 -2.83 -12.73
C ALA A 45 21.03 -3.45 -13.73
N LEU A 46 20.90 -3.09 -15.02
CA LEU A 46 21.75 -3.64 -16.07
C LEU A 46 23.21 -3.17 -15.91
N GLU A 47 23.43 -1.92 -15.57
CA GLU A 47 24.79 -1.39 -15.36
C GLU A 47 25.45 -2.01 -14.13
N VAL A 48 24.72 -2.03 -13.00
CA VAL A 48 25.21 -2.59 -11.73
C VAL A 48 25.44 -4.10 -11.82
N SER A 49 24.57 -4.85 -12.51
CA SER A 49 24.73 -6.30 -12.69
C SER A 49 26.02 -6.72 -13.38
N ARG A 50 26.61 -5.85 -14.22
CA ARG A 50 27.90 -6.10 -14.88
C ARG A 50 29.07 -6.06 -13.90
N TRP A 51 28.93 -5.28 -12.82
CA TRP A 51 29.95 -5.09 -11.79
C TRP A 51 29.88 -6.19 -10.71
N LEU A 52 28.77 -6.94 -10.64
CA LEU A 52 28.62 -8.02 -9.68
C LEU A 52 29.53 -9.21 -10.05
N PRO A 53 30.36 -9.71 -9.12
CA PRO A 53 31.23 -10.87 -9.33
C PRO A 53 30.44 -12.18 -9.25
N MET A 54 29.51 -12.38 -10.18
CA MET A 54 28.65 -13.55 -10.31
C MET A 54 29.06 -14.38 -11.53
N SER A 55 30.33 -14.78 -11.57
CA SER A 55 30.85 -15.66 -12.62
C SER A 55 30.16 -17.02 -12.56
N GLY A 56 29.39 -17.36 -13.60
CA GLY A 56 28.64 -18.62 -13.71
C GLY A 56 27.13 -18.52 -13.44
N ALA A 57 26.62 -17.35 -13.02
CA ALA A 57 25.18 -17.13 -12.90
C ALA A 57 24.55 -16.78 -14.25
N SER A 58 23.27 -17.13 -14.44
CA SER A 58 22.51 -16.76 -15.63
C SER A 58 22.31 -15.23 -15.71
N ASP A 59 22.13 -14.71 -16.93
CA ASP A 59 21.92 -13.27 -17.16
C ASP A 59 20.72 -12.73 -16.37
N LEU A 60 19.65 -13.54 -16.25
CA LEU A 60 18.49 -13.20 -15.44
C LEU A 60 18.84 -13.05 -13.95
N MET A 61 19.66 -13.95 -13.41
CA MET A 61 20.06 -13.92 -12.01
C MET A 61 20.99 -12.74 -11.71
N ARG A 62 21.90 -12.41 -12.64
CA ARG A 62 22.78 -11.23 -12.52
C ARG A 62 21.98 -9.94 -12.56
N TYR A 63 21.04 -9.82 -13.51
CA TYR A 63 20.13 -8.68 -13.59
C TYR A 63 19.29 -8.54 -12.31
N ALA A 64 18.71 -9.64 -11.81
CA ALA A 64 17.95 -9.64 -10.58
C ALA A 64 18.81 -9.18 -9.38
N GLY A 65 20.07 -9.64 -9.30
CA GLY A 65 21.03 -9.18 -8.30
C GLY A 65 21.30 -7.68 -8.37
N GLY A 66 21.55 -7.14 -9.57
CA GLY A 66 21.75 -5.71 -9.79
C GLY A 66 20.50 -4.89 -9.43
N PHE A 67 19.32 -5.37 -9.82
CA PHE A 67 18.05 -4.73 -9.49
C PHE A 67 17.82 -4.66 -7.98
N VAL A 68 17.97 -5.78 -7.27
CA VAL A 68 17.77 -5.83 -5.81
C VAL A 68 18.77 -4.91 -5.11
N LEU A 69 20.04 -4.89 -5.54
CA LEU A 69 21.06 -4.06 -4.94
C LEU A 69 20.74 -2.57 -5.10
N VAL A 70 20.42 -2.12 -6.31
CA VAL A 70 20.04 -0.72 -6.56
C VAL A 70 18.75 -0.37 -5.81
N PHE A 71 17.75 -1.26 -5.85
CA PHE A 71 16.48 -1.04 -5.17
C PHE A 71 16.68 -0.78 -3.68
N ILE A 72 17.46 -1.62 -2.99
CA ILE A 72 17.76 -1.46 -1.57
C ILE A 72 18.54 -0.17 -1.34
N ALA A 73 19.60 0.09 -2.12
CA ALA A 73 20.42 1.30 -1.96
C ALA A 73 19.58 2.58 -2.13
N ALA A 74 18.73 2.65 -3.17
CA ALA A 74 17.85 3.77 -3.42
C ALA A 74 16.76 3.90 -2.35
N ALA A 75 16.13 2.79 -1.94
CA ALA A 75 15.09 2.80 -0.91
C ALA A 75 15.64 3.26 0.44
N VAL A 76 16.84 2.82 0.82
CA VAL A 76 17.52 3.25 2.05
C VAL A 76 17.93 4.71 1.95
N GLY A 77 18.61 5.11 0.86
CA GLY A 77 19.06 6.49 0.66
C GLY A 77 17.90 7.48 0.66
N GLY A 78 16.84 7.19 -0.10
CA GLY A 78 15.64 8.02 -0.11
C GLY A 78 14.87 7.96 1.21
N GLY A 79 14.88 6.83 1.93
CA GLY A 79 14.32 6.74 3.28
C GLY A 79 15.00 7.68 4.28
N LEU A 80 16.32 7.84 4.20
CA LEU A 80 17.07 8.82 4.99
C LEU A 80 16.66 10.26 4.63
N LEU A 81 16.49 10.57 3.34
CA LEU A 81 16.00 11.87 2.89
C LEU A 81 14.58 12.16 3.42
N VAL A 82 13.68 11.18 3.36
CA VAL A 82 12.32 11.31 3.91
C VAL A 82 12.37 11.57 5.41
N ALA A 83 13.24 10.89 6.16
CA ALA A 83 13.41 11.13 7.60
C ALA A 83 13.91 12.56 7.88
N LEU A 84 14.82 13.09 7.06
CA LEU A 84 15.29 14.47 7.17
C LEU A 84 14.17 15.47 6.87
N ILE A 85 13.43 15.29 5.77
CA ILE A 85 12.30 16.16 5.41
C ILE A 85 11.26 16.16 6.52
N LYS A 86 10.96 14.99 7.09
CA LYS A 86 10.03 14.89 8.23
C LYS A 86 10.49 15.76 9.40
N LYS A 87 11.77 15.68 9.80
CA LYS A 87 12.32 16.52 10.86
C LYS A 87 12.21 18.03 10.55
N LEU A 88 12.42 18.42 9.29
CA LEU A 88 12.25 19.81 8.86
C LEU A 88 10.78 20.25 8.99
N THR A 89 9.82 19.44 8.56
CA THR A 89 8.40 19.75 8.71
C THR A 89 7.96 19.85 10.17
N GLU A 90 8.54 19.02 11.04
CA GLU A 90 8.31 19.10 12.49
C GLU A 90 8.92 20.38 13.09
N ALA A 91 10.09 20.82 12.62
CA ALA A 91 10.75 22.04 13.07
C ALA A 91 9.97 23.31 12.74
N VAL A 92 9.24 23.33 11.62
CA VAL A 92 8.37 24.46 11.21
C VAL A 92 7.03 24.46 11.96
N GLY A 93 6.78 23.48 12.84
CA GLY A 93 5.57 23.42 13.67
C GLY A 93 4.34 22.83 12.97
N LEU A 94 4.48 22.25 11.78
CA LEU A 94 3.38 21.64 11.03
C LEU A 94 2.91 20.29 11.59
N ARG A 95 3.51 19.84 12.70
CA ARG A 95 3.27 18.53 13.32
C ARG A 95 1.79 18.23 13.61
N PRO A 96 0.94 19.14 14.14
CA PRO A 96 -0.47 18.83 14.38
C PRO A 96 -1.26 18.60 13.08
N ILE A 97 -1.00 19.43 12.06
CA ILE A 97 -1.64 19.33 10.75
C ILE A 97 -1.21 18.04 10.05
N ASP A 98 0.08 17.73 10.05
CA ASP A 98 0.64 16.50 9.48
C ASP A 98 0.02 15.24 10.10
N ARG A 99 -0.18 15.23 11.42
CA ARG A 99 -0.86 14.13 12.12
C ARG A 99 -2.33 14.03 11.79
N ALA A 100 -3.06 15.15 11.76
CA ALA A 100 -4.47 15.16 11.40
C ALA A 100 -4.71 14.65 9.97
N LEU A 101 -3.89 15.11 9.03
CA LEU A 101 -3.89 14.61 7.67
C LEU A 101 -3.46 13.16 7.59
N GLY A 102 -2.51 12.73 8.43
CA GLY A 102 -2.11 11.34 8.57
C GLY A 102 -3.27 10.44 9.03
N VAL A 103 -4.10 10.89 9.97
CA VAL A 103 -5.32 10.15 10.36
C VAL A 103 -6.30 10.03 9.18
N ALA A 104 -6.51 11.11 8.42
CA ALA A 104 -7.39 11.09 7.24
C ALA A 104 -6.85 10.16 6.14
N PHE A 105 -5.54 10.17 5.90
CA PHE A 105 -4.89 9.26 4.96
C PHE A 105 -4.94 7.80 5.44
N GLY A 106 -4.70 7.56 6.73
CA GLY A 106 -4.86 6.25 7.37
C GLY A 106 -6.29 5.73 7.23
N LEU A 107 -7.30 6.59 7.40
CA LEU A 107 -8.70 6.23 7.12
C LEU A 107 -8.89 5.82 5.66
N ALA A 108 -8.43 6.64 4.70
CA ALA A 108 -8.54 6.33 3.28
C ALA A 108 -7.83 5.01 2.91
N ARG A 109 -6.64 4.77 3.46
CA ARG A 109 -5.89 3.51 3.30
C ARG A 109 -6.64 2.33 3.92
N GLY A 110 -7.20 2.49 5.12
CA GLY A 110 -8.02 1.47 5.78
C GLY A 110 -9.23 1.08 4.94
N VAL A 111 -9.95 2.06 4.40
CA VAL A 111 -11.07 1.84 3.46
C VAL A 111 -10.58 1.12 2.19
N LEU A 112 -9.47 1.56 1.61
CA LEU A 112 -8.89 0.90 0.43
C LEU A 112 -8.57 -0.57 0.69
N LEU A 113 -7.97 -0.89 1.84
CA LEU A 113 -7.69 -2.28 2.25
C LEU A 113 -8.97 -3.10 2.38
N MET A 114 -10.04 -2.51 2.93
CA MET A 114 -11.35 -3.17 2.99
C MET A 114 -11.92 -3.45 1.60
N LEU A 115 -11.86 -2.48 0.69
CA LEU A 115 -12.33 -2.65 -0.69
C LEU A 115 -11.58 -3.77 -1.42
N VAL A 116 -10.24 -3.80 -1.28
CA VAL A 116 -9.41 -4.86 -1.84
C VAL A 116 -9.77 -6.22 -1.22
N ALA A 117 -9.93 -6.30 0.10
CA ALA A 117 -10.35 -7.52 0.77
C ALA A 117 -11.74 -8.00 0.29
N THR A 118 -12.70 -7.10 0.14
CA THR A 118 -14.03 -7.40 -0.40
C THR A 118 -13.95 -7.90 -1.84
N LEU A 119 -13.11 -7.29 -2.68
CA LEU A 119 -12.88 -7.75 -4.04
C LEU A 119 -12.30 -9.17 -4.05
N VAL A 120 -11.25 -9.43 -3.27
CA VAL A 120 -10.65 -10.77 -3.16
C VAL A 120 -11.68 -11.80 -2.68
N VAL A 121 -12.45 -11.48 -1.63
CA VAL A 121 -13.48 -12.39 -1.11
C VAL A 121 -14.59 -12.63 -2.12
N SER A 122 -14.96 -11.64 -2.93
CA SER A 122 -15.96 -11.79 -3.99
C SER A 122 -15.56 -12.81 -5.07
N MET A 123 -14.26 -13.04 -5.24
CA MET A 123 -13.69 -14.05 -6.14
C MET A 123 -13.58 -15.44 -5.51
N THR A 124 -13.97 -15.61 -4.24
CA THR A 124 -13.86 -16.86 -3.49
C THR A 124 -15.22 -17.37 -2.99
N PRO A 125 -15.35 -18.66 -2.64
CA PRO A 125 -16.59 -19.19 -2.05
C PRO A 125 -17.00 -18.52 -0.72
N LEU A 126 -16.06 -17.84 -0.05
CA LEU A 126 -16.28 -17.15 1.22
C LEU A 126 -17.35 -16.06 1.14
N ARG A 127 -17.62 -15.53 -0.06
CA ARG A 127 -18.72 -14.58 -0.33
C ARG A 127 -20.08 -15.07 0.18
N ASN A 128 -20.33 -16.38 0.10
CA ASN A 128 -21.62 -16.97 0.45
C ASN A 128 -21.75 -17.33 1.93
N SER A 129 -20.68 -17.18 2.72
CA SER A 129 -20.69 -17.50 4.14
C SER A 129 -21.63 -16.59 4.94
N VAL A 130 -22.22 -17.15 6.00
CA VAL A 130 -23.13 -16.44 6.91
C VAL A 130 -22.43 -15.23 7.51
N THR A 131 -21.19 -15.39 7.97
CA THR A 131 -20.38 -14.33 8.58
C THR A 131 -20.14 -13.15 7.63
N TRP A 132 -19.98 -13.41 6.32
CA TRP A 132 -19.76 -12.36 5.32
C TRP A 132 -21.04 -11.58 4.99
N LYS A 133 -22.18 -12.27 4.84
CA LYS A 133 -23.47 -11.66 4.53
C LYS A 133 -24.01 -10.82 5.69
N GLU A 134 -23.75 -11.23 6.93
CA GLU A 134 -24.19 -10.50 8.12
C GLU A 134 -23.37 -9.24 8.38
N SER A 135 -22.10 -9.20 7.95
CA SER A 135 -21.20 -8.06 8.17
C SER A 135 -21.74 -6.77 7.53
N THR A 136 -21.85 -5.73 8.35
CA THR A 136 -22.20 -4.38 7.87
C THR A 136 -21.06 -3.78 7.07
N GLY A 137 -19.81 -3.98 7.53
CA GLY A 137 -18.62 -3.49 6.84
C GLY A 137 -18.47 -4.08 5.44
N ALA A 138 -18.71 -5.39 5.29
CA ALA A 138 -18.66 -6.07 3.99
C ALA A 138 -19.74 -5.54 3.02
N ARG A 139 -20.95 -5.26 3.53
CA ARG A 139 -22.04 -4.68 2.73
C ARG A 139 -21.74 -3.26 2.27
N VAL A 140 -21.23 -2.40 3.15
CA VAL A 140 -20.83 -1.02 2.80
C VAL A 140 -19.70 -1.04 1.78
N ALA A 141 -18.65 -1.83 2.01
CA ALA A 141 -17.53 -1.97 1.06
C ALA A 141 -18.01 -2.50 -0.30
N ALA A 142 -18.91 -3.48 -0.32
CA ALA A 142 -19.50 -4.00 -1.56
C ALA A 142 -20.33 -2.94 -2.30
N GLY A 143 -21.11 -2.11 -1.58
CA GLY A 143 -21.87 -1.01 -2.17
C GLY A 143 -20.97 0.05 -2.83
N VAL A 144 -19.88 0.43 -2.16
CA VAL A 144 -18.86 1.35 -2.70
C VAL A 144 -18.19 0.75 -3.94
N LEU A 145 -17.85 -0.54 -3.89
CA LEU A 145 -17.24 -1.26 -5.02
C LEU A 145 -18.18 -1.31 -6.24
N SER A 146 -19.48 -1.49 -6.01
CA SER A 146 -20.51 -1.45 -7.06
C SER A 146 -20.66 -0.07 -7.68
N GLY A 147 -20.52 1.01 -6.91
CA GLY A 147 -20.47 2.38 -7.44
C GLY A 147 -19.20 2.67 -8.27
N LEU A 148 -18.10 1.98 -7.96
CA LEU A 148 -16.82 2.08 -8.67
C LEU A 148 -16.71 1.14 -9.90
N LYS A 149 -17.78 0.40 -10.25
CA LYS A 149 -17.89 -0.41 -11.48
C LYS A 149 -17.39 0.28 -12.76
N PRO A 150 -17.61 1.58 -13.01
CA PRO A 150 -17.15 2.24 -14.25
C PRO A 150 -15.62 2.32 -14.38
N VAL A 151 -14.90 2.30 -13.25
CA VAL A 151 -13.44 2.44 -13.18
C VAL A 151 -12.75 1.07 -13.12
N LEU A 152 -13.50 0.01 -12.83
CA LEU A 152 -12.98 -1.35 -12.77
C LEU A 152 -12.74 -1.91 -14.18
N PRO A 153 -11.59 -2.58 -14.44
CA PRO A 153 -11.34 -3.27 -15.70
C PRO A 153 -12.48 -4.24 -16.01
N GLN A 154 -12.97 -4.26 -17.26
CA GLN A 154 -14.18 -5.01 -17.67
C GLN A 154 -14.15 -6.51 -17.26
N ASN A 155 -12.96 -7.08 -17.11
CA ASN A 155 -12.75 -8.47 -16.69
C ASN A 155 -13.12 -8.74 -15.21
N MET A 156 -13.04 -7.74 -14.33
CA MET A 156 -13.39 -7.85 -12.91
C MET A 156 -14.89 -7.64 -12.64
N GLY A 157 -15.64 -7.10 -13.62
CA GLY A 157 -17.08 -6.89 -13.55
C GLY A 157 -17.89 -8.16 -13.23
N ARG A 158 -17.39 -9.33 -13.65
CA ARG A 158 -18.03 -10.64 -13.43
C ARG A 158 -18.02 -11.12 -11.97
N TYR A 159 -17.14 -10.58 -11.13
CA TYR A 159 -16.99 -11.03 -9.73
C TYR A 159 -17.68 -10.12 -8.72
N LEU A 160 -18.14 -8.94 -9.16
CA LEU A 160 -18.85 -7.99 -8.30
C LEU A 160 -20.18 -8.55 -7.81
N PRO A 161 -20.58 -8.22 -6.58
CA PRO A 161 -21.91 -8.59 -6.11
C PRO A 161 -22.92 -7.80 -6.94
N ALA A 162 -24.00 -8.49 -7.33
CA ALA A 162 -25.15 -7.85 -7.95
C ALA A 162 -25.74 -6.83 -6.97
#